data_AF-A0A7C1DHZ8-F1
#
_entry.id   AF-A0A7C1DHZ8-F1
#
_cell.length_a   1.000
_cell.length_b   1.000
_cell.length_c   1.000
_cell.angle_alpha   90.00
_cell.angle_beta   90.00
_cell.angle_gamma   90.00
#
_symmetry.space_group_name_H-M   'P 1'
#
loop_
_entity.id
_entity.type
_entity.pdbx_description
1 polymer ?
#
loop_
_entity_poly.entity_id
_entity_poly.type
_entity_poly.pdbx_seq_one_letter_code
_entity_poly.pdbx_strand_id
1 'polypeptide(L)'
;MTGNTGSSRRSAPVTQPAPGRTRFSGELSTVVRAFSDHVLFADPLGTVLASNASGPDEFPKNPVGQPFWNVLNLKTEDLNQTLARYPVNRVHRVSSPSGKGAWILRIIPLPTFFSPNGFVVLATNIKSLQKLRDSYKERIGENIQALENSIQLFGAMFDGVQDAMLLLCEDHLVYAANPMASELLDPEKLGLYGREAKTLFSSQDWKKVEKRFSTLKDGARWTSRRTCLTTGKIERPVEATLWRIDLEGFALFHLALRDLTARTLLEKGLRRKKAEVEGMNLALRNVVRSTEKEKREVRREVLREIREDFLPALDRMASEASPELRNTLKTMIQERLQEMTAGSSKGMSPLLIRLTPREIEICKLIRLGSATKDIAELLNASFDTIQTHRKNIRRKLGLKGRRISLFSFLHQQELLE
;
A
#
# COMPACT_ATOMS: atom_id res chain seq x y z
N MET A 1 -45.61 18.89 -98.31
CA MET A 1 -44.90 18.56 -99.56
C MET A 1 -43.85 17.50 -99.21
N THR A 2 -44.19 16.21 -99.18
CA THR A 2 -44.16 15.23 -100.31
C THR A 2 -42.74 15.01 -100.84
N GLY A 3 -42.13 13.82 -100.91
CA GLY A 3 -42.52 12.43 -100.66
C GLY A 3 -41.27 11.62 -100.23
N ASN A 4 -41.37 10.52 -99.50
CA ASN A 4 -41.85 9.17 -99.84
C ASN A 4 -40.83 8.30 -100.62
N THR A 5 -40.79 7.02 -100.22
CA THR A 5 -40.16 5.84 -100.84
C THR A 5 -38.63 5.72 -100.69
N GLY A 6 -38.04 4.57 -100.43
CA GLY A 6 -38.54 3.21 -100.30
C GLY A 6 -37.35 2.24 -100.34
N SER A 7 -37.49 1.14 -99.58
CA SER A 7 -37.03 -0.24 -99.87
C SER A 7 -35.78 -0.46 -100.74
N SER A 8 -34.78 -1.20 -100.23
CA SER A 8 -34.65 -2.65 -100.51
C SER A 8 -33.22 -3.17 -100.31
N ARG A 9 -33.17 -4.41 -99.82
CA ARG A 9 -31.99 -5.26 -99.59
C ARG A 9 -31.40 -5.80 -100.91
N ARG A 10 -30.18 -6.36 -100.75
CA ARG A 10 -29.37 -7.24 -101.64
C ARG A 10 -28.33 -6.47 -102.47
N SER A 11 -27.06 -6.85 -102.56
CA SER A 11 -26.27 -7.97 -102.03
C SER A 11 -24.82 -7.83 -102.56
N ALA A 12 -23.85 -8.41 -101.84
CA ALA A 12 -22.54 -8.97 -102.27
C ALA A 12 -21.31 -8.33 -101.59
N PRO A 13 -20.19 -9.08 -101.43
CA PRO A 13 -20.09 -10.48 -101.01
C PRO A 13 -19.16 -10.64 -99.79
N VAL A 14 -19.23 -11.84 -99.23
CA VAL A 14 -18.40 -12.36 -98.13
C VAL A 14 -16.93 -12.40 -98.56
N THR A 15 -16.08 -11.64 -97.88
CA THR A 15 -14.62 -11.86 -97.84
C THR A 15 -14.30 -12.56 -96.53
N GLN A 16 -13.88 -13.81 -96.60
CA GLN A 16 -13.32 -14.54 -95.46
C GLN A 16 -12.07 -13.81 -94.94
N PRO A 17 -11.93 -13.57 -93.62
CA PRO A 17 -10.67 -13.09 -93.06
C PRO A 17 -9.72 -14.25 -92.76
N ALA A 18 -8.45 -14.05 -93.15
CA ALA A 18 -7.32 -14.94 -92.89
C ALA A 18 -7.08 -15.17 -91.37
N PRO A 19 -6.52 -16.32 -90.97
CA PRO A 19 -6.29 -16.64 -89.57
C PRO A 19 -4.96 -16.03 -89.09
N GLY A 20 -4.96 -15.39 -87.92
CA GLY A 20 -3.71 -15.08 -87.21
C GLY A 20 -3.67 -13.67 -86.60
N ARG A 21 -4.13 -13.57 -85.35
CA ARG A 21 -3.60 -12.70 -84.28
C ARG A 21 -4.52 -12.84 -83.07
N THR A 22 -4.10 -13.65 -82.11
CA THR A 22 -4.74 -13.84 -80.81
C THR A 22 -4.84 -12.50 -80.07
N ARG A 23 -6.08 -12.09 -79.76
CA ARG A 23 -6.44 -10.93 -78.96
C ARG A 23 -6.07 -11.17 -77.48
N PHE A 24 -4.90 -10.73 -77.02
CA PHE A 24 -4.50 -10.86 -75.60
C PHE A 24 -3.76 -9.65 -75.00
N SER A 25 -3.89 -8.44 -75.55
CA SER A 25 -2.98 -7.33 -75.17
C SER A 25 -3.56 -6.18 -74.32
N GLY A 26 -4.86 -6.16 -74.01
CA GLY A 26 -5.50 -4.98 -73.40
C GLY A 26 -5.64 -5.02 -71.88
N GLU A 27 -6.60 -5.80 -71.38
CA GLU A 27 -7.14 -5.62 -70.02
C GLU A 27 -6.32 -6.30 -68.90
N LEU A 28 -5.60 -7.38 -69.21
CA LEU A 28 -4.68 -8.03 -68.25
C LEU A 28 -3.45 -7.16 -67.92
N SER A 29 -3.11 -6.19 -68.79
CA SER A 29 -1.92 -5.35 -68.60
C SER A 29 -2.06 -4.35 -67.44
N THR A 30 -3.28 -3.95 -67.10
CA THR A 30 -3.56 -2.93 -66.08
C THR A 30 -3.56 -3.53 -64.67
N VAL A 31 -4.15 -4.72 -64.50
CA VAL A 31 -4.17 -5.44 -63.21
C VAL A 31 -2.78 -5.97 -62.85
N VAL A 32 -2.02 -6.45 -63.84
CA VAL A 32 -0.64 -6.96 -63.65
C VAL A 32 0.37 -5.82 -63.39
N ARG A 33 0.05 -4.58 -63.76
CA ARG A 33 0.89 -3.39 -63.47
C ARG A 33 0.77 -2.88 -62.04
N ALA A 34 -0.32 -3.18 -61.33
CA ALA A 34 -0.54 -2.71 -59.96
C ALA A 34 0.20 -3.53 -58.89
N PHE A 35 0.63 -4.74 -59.23
CA PHE A 35 1.44 -5.59 -58.36
C PHE A 35 2.93 -5.36 -58.64
N SER A 36 3.75 -5.11 -57.62
CA SER A 36 5.22 -5.05 -57.69
C SER A 36 5.87 -6.42 -57.95
N ASP A 37 5.11 -7.36 -58.52
CA ASP A 37 5.53 -8.72 -58.82
C ASP A 37 6.19 -8.73 -60.19
N HIS A 38 7.30 -9.45 -60.33
CA HIS A 38 7.88 -9.70 -61.64
C HIS A 38 7.22 -10.95 -62.23
N VAL A 39 6.52 -10.78 -63.34
CA VAL A 39 5.78 -11.85 -64.03
C VAL A 39 6.45 -12.12 -65.36
N LEU A 40 6.85 -13.38 -65.58
CA LEU A 40 7.41 -13.88 -66.83
C LEU A 40 6.45 -14.89 -67.45
N PHE A 41 6.21 -14.75 -68.75
CA PHE A 41 5.49 -15.72 -69.56
C PHE A 41 6.50 -16.51 -70.36
N ALA A 42 6.54 -17.83 -70.20
CA ALA A 42 7.48 -18.71 -70.88
C ALA A 42 6.77 -19.70 -71.81
N ASP A 43 7.45 -20.07 -72.89
CA ASP A 43 7.05 -21.12 -73.82
C ASP A 43 7.22 -22.53 -73.21
N PRO A 44 6.85 -23.61 -73.92
CA PRO A 44 7.00 -25.00 -73.44
C PRO A 44 8.44 -25.45 -73.20
N LEU A 45 9.41 -24.76 -73.78
CA LEU A 45 10.83 -25.01 -73.59
C LEU A 45 11.40 -24.17 -72.43
N GLY A 46 10.58 -23.29 -71.84
CA GLY A 46 10.97 -22.40 -70.74
C GLY A 46 11.63 -21.10 -71.18
N THR A 47 11.55 -20.75 -72.47
CA THR A 47 12.02 -19.47 -73.00
C THR A 47 11.00 -18.37 -72.71
N VAL A 48 11.45 -17.24 -72.16
CA VAL A 48 10.57 -16.10 -71.84
C VAL A 48 10.07 -15.45 -73.13
N LEU A 49 8.75 -15.50 -73.34
CA LEU A 49 8.03 -14.85 -74.45
C LEU A 49 7.66 -13.41 -74.13
N ALA A 50 7.30 -13.13 -72.88
CA ALA A 50 6.89 -11.79 -72.44
C ALA A 50 7.18 -11.59 -70.95
N SER A 51 7.32 -10.34 -70.54
CA SER A 51 7.52 -9.94 -69.15
C SER A 51 6.75 -8.65 -68.86
N ASN A 52 6.32 -8.45 -67.61
CA ASN A 52 5.80 -7.14 -67.20
C ASN A 52 6.96 -6.15 -66.98
N ALA A 53 6.89 -4.99 -67.64
CA ALA A 53 7.94 -3.95 -67.57
C ALA A 53 8.10 -3.27 -66.19
N SER A 54 7.37 -3.73 -65.16
CA SER A 54 7.32 -3.16 -63.81
C SER A 54 8.16 -3.94 -62.78
N GLY A 55 9.05 -4.84 -63.21
CA GLY A 55 9.99 -5.49 -62.31
C GLY A 55 10.97 -4.48 -61.69
N PRO A 56 11.41 -4.65 -60.43
CA PRO A 56 12.44 -3.79 -59.84
C PRO A 56 13.77 -3.88 -60.60
N ASP A 57 14.60 -2.84 -60.50
CA ASP A 57 15.92 -2.67 -61.18
C ASP A 57 16.93 -3.82 -60.98
N GLU A 58 16.59 -4.84 -60.17
CA GLU A 58 17.39 -6.02 -59.90
C GLU A 58 17.26 -7.13 -60.98
N PHE A 59 16.34 -6.99 -61.94
CA PHE A 59 16.16 -7.94 -63.07
C PHE A 59 16.75 -7.42 -64.39
N PRO A 60 17.09 -8.33 -65.35
CA PRO A 60 17.59 -7.92 -66.66
C PRO A 60 16.57 -7.06 -67.40
N LYS A 61 17.02 -5.92 -67.97
CA LYS A 61 16.15 -4.98 -68.70
C LYS A 61 15.48 -5.56 -69.96
N ASN A 62 15.95 -6.71 -70.46
CA ASN A 62 15.35 -7.39 -71.60
C ASN A 62 15.36 -8.92 -71.40
N PRO A 63 14.35 -9.49 -70.70
CA PRO A 63 14.31 -10.92 -70.38
C PRO A 63 13.79 -11.79 -71.54
N VAL A 64 13.27 -11.21 -72.61
CA VAL A 64 12.63 -11.93 -73.72
C VAL A 64 13.67 -12.70 -74.56
N GLY A 65 13.37 -13.96 -74.87
CA GLY A 65 14.24 -14.84 -75.65
C GLY A 65 15.29 -15.60 -74.83
N GLN A 66 15.35 -15.39 -73.51
CA GLN A 66 16.22 -16.15 -72.61
C GLN A 66 15.42 -17.18 -71.80
N PRO A 67 16.03 -18.30 -71.38
CA PRO A 67 15.40 -19.22 -70.45
C PRO A 67 15.10 -18.57 -69.11
N PHE A 68 13.90 -18.78 -68.54
CA PHE A 68 13.48 -18.08 -67.32
C PHE A 68 14.37 -18.40 -66.11
N TRP A 69 14.99 -19.59 -66.06
CA TRP A 69 15.92 -19.96 -64.98
C TRP A 69 17.23 -19.16 -65.01
N ASN A 70 17.68 -18.73 -66.20
CA ASN A 70 18.83 -17.84 -66.34
C ASN A 70 18.48 -16.41 -65.95
N VAL A 71 17.30 -15.93 -66.38
CA VAL A 71 16.77 -14.61 -66.02
C VAL A 71 16.61 -14.46 -64.51
N LEU A 72 16.16 -15.52 -63.83
CA LEU A 72 15.94 -15.55 -62.39
C LEU A 72 17.16 -16.08 -61.59
N ASN A 73 18.27 -16.40 -62.25
CA ASN A 73 19.49 -16.95 -61.65
C ASN A 73 19.25 -18.17 -60.72
N LEU A 74 18.44 -19.14 -61.17
CA LEU A 74 17.98 -20.28 -60.38
C LEU A 74 19.03 -21.40 -60.19
N LYS A 75 20.25 -21.21 -60.69
CA LYS A 75 21.35 -22.20 -60.62
C LYS A 75 20.93 -23.58 -61.13
N THR A 76 20.22 -23.60 -62.26
CA THR A 76 19.78 -24.80 -62.98
C THR A 76 20.10 -24.61 -64.46
N GLU A 77 20.39 -25.71 -65.16
CA GLU A 77 20.87 -25.67 -66.55
C GLU A 77 19.72 -25.90 -67.54
N ASP A 78 18.74 -26.75 -67.18
CA ASP A 78 17.63 -27.16 -68.04
C ASP A 78 16.24 -26.99 -67.40
N LEU A 79 15.19 -26.96 -68.22
CA LEU A 79 13.79 -26.91 -67.78
C LEU A 79 13.44 -28.09 -66.88
N ASN A 80 13.84 -29.32 -67.25
CA ASN A 80 13.53 -30.52 -66.46
C ASN A 80 14.17 -30.47 -65.06
N GLN A 81 15.42 -29.99 -64.98
CA GLN A 81 16.11 -29.80 -63.71
C GLN A 81 15.47 -28.69 -62.88
N THR A 82 15.03 -27.62 -63.55
CA THR A 82 14.34 -26.49 -62.93
C THR A 82 12.97 -26.92 -62.37
N LEU A 83 12.17 -27.68 -63.12
CA LEU A 83 10.86 -28.16 -62.69
C LEU A 83 10.97 -29.30 -61.65
N ALA A 84 12.04 -30.10 -61.67
CA ALA A 84 12.33 -31.07 -60.61
C ALA A 84 12.67 -30.38 -59.29
N ARG A 85 13.47 -29.29 -59.35
CA ARG A 85 13.87 -28.51 -58.18
C ARG A 85 12.79 -27.55 -57.69
N TYR A 86 12.01 -27.00 -58.62
CA TYR A 86 10.92 -26.06 -58.38
C TYR A 86 9.63 -26.55 -59.05
N PRO A 87 8.95 -27.56 -58.47
CA PRO A 87 7.70 -28.09 -59.02
C PRO A 87 6.64 -27.02 -59.27
N VAL A 88 5.88 -27.20 -60.35
CA VAL A 88 4.74 -26.34 -60.70
C VAL A 88 3.68 -26.33 -59.59
N ASN A 89 2.90 -25.24 -59.52
CA ASN A 89 1.86 -25.00 -58.51
C ASN A 89 2.34 -25.06 -57.04
N ARG A 90 3.65 -24.98 -56.80
CA ARG A 90 4.23 -24.85 -55.46
C ARG A 90 4.92 -23.50 -55.27
N VAL A 91 5.02 -23.11 -54.02
CA VAL A 91 5.64 -21.86 -53.58
C VAL A 91 7.08 -22.15 -53.18
N HIS A 92 8.04 -21.54 -53.86
CA HIS A 92 9.46 -21.76 -53.62
C HIS A 92 10.13 -20.49 -53.17
N ARG A 93 11.07 -20.59 -52.22
CA ARG A 93 11.91 -19.46 -51.83
C ARG A 93 13.20 -19.49 -52.64
N VAL A 94 13.47 -18.40 -53.34
CA VAL A 94 14.67 -18.22 -54.16
C VAL A 94 15.39 -16.94 -53.77
N SER A 95 16.68 -16.85 -54.06
CA SER A 95 17.44 -15.62 -53.84
C SER A 95 17.24 -14.67 -55.03
N SER A 96 17.33 -13.36 -54.77
CA SER A 96 17.33 -12.35 -55.85
C SER A 96 18.47 -12.62 -56.84
N PRO A 97 18.31 -12.36 -58.14
CA PRO A 97 19.39 -12.44 -59.12
C PRO A 97 20.62 -11.59 -58.75
N SER A 98 20.40 -10.47 -58.03
CA SER A 98 21.43 -9.57 -57.50
C SER A 98 22.13 -10.07 -56.23
N GLY A 99 21.67 -11.20 -55.66
CA GLY A 99 22.12 -11.74 -54.38
C GLY A 99 21.62 -11.00 -53.14
N LYS A 100 20.89 -9.87 -53.29
CA LYS A 100 20.47 -9.00 -52.17
C LYS A 100 18.97 -9.09 -51.83
N GLY A 101 18.45 -10.30 -51.59
CA GLY A 101 17.10 -10.47 -51.05
C GLY A 101 16.52 -11.87 -51.25
N ALA A 102 15.45 -12.17 -50.51
CA ALA A 102 14.66 -13.38 -50.69
C ALA A 102 13.41 -13.07 -51.52
N TRP A 103 13.07 -13.97 -52.43
CA TRP A 103 11.94 -13.87 -53.35
C TRP A 103 11.12 -15.14 -53.29
N ILE A 104 9.81 -15.01 -53.55
CA ILE A 104 8.94 -16.16 -53.74
C ILE A 104 8.78 -16.41 -55.23
N LEU A 105 9.17 -17.61 -55.67
CA LEU A 105 8.96 -18.14 -57.00
C LEU A 105 7.72 -19.03 -57.02
N ARG A 106 6.82 -18.79 -57.98
CA ARG A 106 5.71 -19.69 -58.32
C ARG A 106 5.70 -19.92 -59.81
N ILE A 107 5.68 -21.19 -60.22
CA ILE A 107 5.56 -21.60 -61.61
C ILE A 107 4.17 -22.20 -61.80
N ILE A 108 3.35 -21.59 -62.65
CA ILE A 108 1.96 -22.00 -62.90
C ILE A 108 1.86 -22.43 -64.38
N PRO A 109 1.39 -23.65 -64.69
CA PRO A 109 1.22 -24.08 -66.07
C PRO A 109 0.02 -23.35 -66.69
N LEU A 110 0.15 -22.87 -67.92
CA LEU A 110 -0.95 -22.25 -68.65
C LEU A 110 -1.89 -23.33 -69.19
N PRO A 111 -3.22 -23.15 -69.06
CA PRO A 111 -4.17 -24.03 -69.72
C PRO A 111 -3.99 -23.97 -71.24
N THR A 112 -4.11 -25.13 -71.89
CA THR A 112 -3.83 -25.39 -73.32
C THR A 112 -4.55 -24.47 -74.32
N PHE A 113 -5.59 -23.76 -73.89
CA PHE A 113 -6.36 -22.81 -74.69
C PHE A 113 -5.60 -21.50 -75.00
N PHE A 114 -4.65 -21.09 -74.15
CA PHE A 114 -3.91 -19.82 -74.29
C PHE A 114 -2.52 -20.00 -74.94
N SER A 115 -1.89 -21.16 -74.73
CA SER A 115 -0.67 -21.63 -75.40
C SER A 115 -0.59 -23.14 -75.19
N PRO A 116 -0.15 -23.94 -76.19
CA PRO A 116 0.21 -25.33 -75.90
C PRO A 116 1.37 -25.31 -74.90
N ASN A 117 1.18 -25.80 -73.67
CA ASN A 117 2.19 -26.09 -72.64
C ASN A 117 3.10 -24.93 -72.13
N GLY A 118 2.65 -23.67 -72.15
CA GLY A 118 3.43 -22.56 -71.58
C GLY A 118 3.42 -22.49 -70.04
N PHE A 119 4.29 -21.66 -69.46
CA PHE A 119 4.36 -21.41 -68.01
C PHE A 119 4.23 -19.92 -67.69
N VAL A 120 3.52 -19.59 -66.61
CA VAL A 120 3.61 -18.28 -65.94
C VAL A 120 4.51 -18.41 -64.72
N VAL A 121 5.56 -17.62 -64.69
CA VAL A 121 6.50 -17.58 -63.57
C VAL A 121 6.31 -16.25 -62.84
N LEU A 122 5.88 -16.32 -61.58
CA LEU A 122 5.76 -15.17 -60.70
C LEU A 122 6.92 -15.14 -59.72
N ALA A 123 7.59 -13.99 -59.64
CA ALA A 123 8.60 -13.68 -58.65
C ALA A 123 8.13 -12.47 -57.81
N THR A 124 7.83 -12.70 -56.53
CA THR A 124 7.35 -11.65 -55.59
C THR A 124 8.44 -11.30 -54.59
N ASN A 125 8.72 -10.00 -54.42
CA ASN A 125 9.67 -9.51 -53.42
C ASN A 125 9.04 -9.58 -52.01
N ILE A 126 9.65 -10.34 -51.09
CA ILE A 126 9.14 -10.47 -49.73
C ILE A 126 9.87 -9.59 -48.70
N LYS A 127 10.86 -8.79 -49.11
CA LYS A 127 11.71 -7.99 -48.21
C LYS A 127 10.91 -7.01 -47.36
N SER A 128 9.92 -6.32 -47.94
CA SER A 128 9.05 -5.39 -47.22
C SER A 128 8.14 -6.10 -46.22
N LEU A 129 7.60 -7.26 -46.60
CA LEU A 129 6.76 -8.08 -45.72
C LEU A 129 7.58 -8.71 -44.58
N GLN A 130 8.81 -9.14 -44.86
CA GLN A 130 9.74 -9.65 -43.84
C GLN A 130 10.08 -8.56 -42.82
N LYS A 131 10.47 -7.36 -43.27
CA LYS A 131 10.73 -6.23 -42.36
C LYS A 131 9.54 -5.92 -41.46
N LEU A 132 8.34 -5.88 -42.04
CA LEU A 132 7.11 -5.65 -41.28
C LEU A 132 6.87 -6.78 -40.26
N ARG A 133 6.94 -8.04 -40.69
CA ARG A 133 6.80 -9.20 -39.80
C ARG A 133 7.81 -9.18 -38.66
N ASP A 134 9.07 -8.87 -38.96
CA ASP A 134 10.14 -8.87 -37.97
C ASP A 134 9.92 -7.72 -36.96
N SER A 135 9.47 -6.54 -37.40
CA SER A 135 9.06 -5.44 -36.50
C SER A 135 7.85 -5.80 -35.61
N TYR A 136 6.87 -6.54 -36.12
CA TYR A 136 5.76 -7.03 -35.31
C TYR A 136 6.21 -8.06 -34.28
N LYS A 137 7.12 -8.96 -34.66
CA LYS A 137 7.69 -9.94 -33.72
C LYS A 137 8.43 -9.27 -32.58
N GLU A 138 9.22 -8.23 -32.89
CA GLU A 138 9.93 -7.43 -31.90
C GLU A 138 8.94 -6.75 -30.94
N ARG A 139 7.94 -6.02 -31.45
CA ARG A 139 6.92 -5.37 -30.62
C ARG A 139 6.09 -6.34 -29.78
N ILE A 140 5.77 -7.52 -30.31
CA ILE A 140 5.07 -8.58 -29.56
C ILE A 140 5.97 -9.09 -28.44
N GLY A 141 7.26 -9.33 -28.72
CA GLY A 141 8.23 -9.74 -27.70
C GLY A 141 8.37 -8.70 -26.59
N GLU A 142 8.50 -7.42 -26.94
CA GLU A 142 8.55 -6.32 -25.97
C GLU A 142 7.28 -6.24 -25.13
N ASN A 143 6.10 -6.36 -25.74
CA ASN A 143 4.82 -6.33 -25.02
C ASN A 143 4.65 -7.52 -24.08
N ILE A 144 5.06 -8.73 -24.49
CA ILE A 144 5.03 -9.92 -23.64
C ILE A 144 5.97 -9.70 -22.44
N GLN A 145 7.19 -9.23 -22.67
CA GLN A 145 8.14 -8.97 -21.59
C GLN A 145 7.64 -7.88 -20.64
N ALA A 146 7.04 -6.81 -21.16
CA ALA A 146 6.45 -5.75 -20.35
C ALA A 146 5.28 -6.27 -19.49
N LEU A 147 4.44 -7.14 -20.07
CA LEU A 147 3.34 -7.78 -19.35
C LEU A 147 3.86 -8.72 -18.25
N GLU A 148 4.85 -9.55 -18.54
CA GLU A 148 5.51 -10.43 -17.56
C GLU A 148 6.10 -9.63 -16.41
N ASN A 149 6.83 -8.55 -16.71
CA ASN A 149 7.39 -7.65 -15.70
C ASN A 149 6.27 -7.02 -14.86
N SER A 150 5.17 -6.60 -15.46
CA SER A 150 4.01 -6.04 -14.75
C SER A 150 3.34 -7.07 -13.82
N ILE A 151 3.20 -8.33 -14.26
CA ILE A 151 2.64 -9.42 -13.45
C ILE A 151 3.57 -9.74 -12.28
N GLN A 152 4.89 -9.79 -12.51
CA GLN A 152 5.87 -10.01 -11.45
C GLN A 152 5.88 -8.87 -10.43
N LEU A 153 5.83 -7.61 -10.89
CA LEU A 153 5.71 -6.44 -10.03
C LEU A 153 4.44 -6.48 -9.19
N PHE A 154 3.31 -6.84 -9.81
CA PHE A 154 2.04 -7.01 -9.11
C PHE A 154 2.15 -8.12 -8.04
N GLY A 155 2.68 -9.28 -8.38
CA GLY A 155 2.87 -10.40 -7.44
C GLY A 155 3.76 -10.00 -6.26
N ALA A 156 4.90 -9.37 -6.53
CA ALA A 156 5.81 -8.90 -5.47
C ALA A 156 5.15 -7.88 -4.53
N MET A 157 4.36 -6.95 -5.07
CA MET A 157 3.61 -5.98 -4.27
C MET A 157 2.48 -6.63 -3.49
N PHE A 158 1.75 -7.57 -4.09
CA PHE A 158 0.62 -8.25 -3.47
C PHE A 158 1.09 -9.15 -2.32
N ASP A 159 2.19 -9.88 -2.52
CA ASP A 159 2.75 -10.80 -1.54
C ASP A 159 3.57 -10.10 -0.45
N GLY A 160 4.21 -8.97 -0.77
CA GLY A 160 5.05 -8.22 0.17
C GLY A 160 4.29 -7.36 1.18
N VAL A 161 2.97 -7.18 1.01
CA VAL A 161 2.17 -6.34 1.91
C VAL A 161 1.80 -7.09 3.20
N GLN A 162 1.93 -6.39 4.33
CA GLN A 162 1.63 -6.91 5.67
C GLN A 162 0.14 -6.96 6.01
N ASP A 163 -0.72 -6.35 5.21
CA ASP A 163 -2.17 -6.47 5.35
C ASP A 163 -2.66 -7.67 4.54
N ALA A 164 -3.65 -8.38 5.06
CA ALA A 164 -4.28 -9.49 4.34
C ALA A 164 -5.09 -8.93 3.16
N MET A 165 -4.74 -9.31 1.94
CA MET A 165 -5.39 -8.84 0.72
C MET A 165 -6.11 -9.98 0.01
N LEU A 166 -7.35 -9.70 -0.40
CA LEU A 166 -8.23 -10.60 -1.13
C LEU A 166 -8.75 -9.89 -2.37
N LEU A 167 -8.69 -10.56 -3.52
CA LEU A 167 -9.41 -10.16 -4.73
C LEU A 167 -10.68 -11.01 -4.81
N LEU A 168 -11.82 -10.33 -4.99
CA LEU A 168 -13.14 -10.93 -5.02
C LEU A 168 -13.82 -10.59 -6.35
N CYS A 169 -14.52 -11.56 -6.93
CA CYS A 169 -15.40 -11.33 -8.08
C CYS A 169 -16.77 -10.76 -7.64
N GLU A 170 -17.60 -10.37 -8.61
CA GLU A 170 -18.99 -9.94 -8.37
C GLU A 170 -19.83 -10.97 -7.60
N ASP A 171 -19.56 -12.27 -7.81
CA ASP A 171 -20.21 -13.37 -7.08
C ASP A 171 -19.71 -13.53 -5.63
N HIS A 172 -18.89 -12.61 -5.13
CA HIS A 172 -18.27 -12.62 -3.81
C HIS A 172 -17.34 -13.82 -3.53
N LEU A 173 -16.89 -14.49 -4.59
CA LEU A 173 -15.90 -15.56 -4.53
C LEU A 173 -14.49 -14.99 -4.53
N VAL A 174 -13.62 -15.58 -3.72
CA VAL A 174 -12.21 -15.21 -3.67
C VAL A 174 -11.48 -15.71 -4.93
N TYR A 175 -11.00 -14.78 -5.74
CA TYR A 175 -10.21 -15.04 -6.93
C TYR A 175 -8.71 -15.13 -6.62
N ALA A 176 -8.21 -14.31 -5.68
CA ALA A 176 -6.82 -14.37 -5.23
C ALA A 176 -6.71 -13.93 -3.78
N ALA A 177 -5.69 -14.41 -3.09
CA ALA A 177 -5.39 -14.08 -1.71
C ALA A 177 -3.88 -14.02 -1.53
N ASN A 178 -3.38 -12.99 -0.84
CA ASN A 178 -1.94 -12.92 -0.55
C ASN A 178 -1.58 -13.89 0.60
N PRO A 179 -0.28 -14.18 0.83
CA PRO A 179 0.17 -15.04 1.91
C PRO A 179 -0.36 -14.61 3.28
N MET A 180 -0.40 -13.29 3.53
CA MET A 180 -0.90 -12.73 4.77
C MET A 180 -2.40 -13.01 4.99
N ALA A 181 -3.22 -12.97 3.94
CA ALA A 181 -4.63 -13.35 4.01
C ALA A 181 -4.81 -14.82 4.37
N SER A 182 -3.96 -15.69 3.82
CA SER A 182 -3.95 -17.12 4.17
C SER A 182 -3.59 -17.31 5.64
N GLU A 183 -2.57 -16.61 6.15
CA GLU A 183 -2.18 -16.70 7.57
C GLU A 183 -3.27 -16.17 8.53
N LEU A 184 -3.94 -15.07 8.16
CA LEU A 184 -4.96 -14.44 8.99
C LEU A 184 -6.28 -15.24 9.04
N LEU A 185 -6.75 -15.68 7.87
CA LEU A 185 -8.09 -16.25 7.68
C LEU A 185 -8.10 -17.77 7.60
N ASP A 186 -7.02 -18.39 7.13
CA ASP A 186 -6.92 -19.82 6.88
C ASP A 186 -5.61 -20.44 7.41
N PRO A 187 -5.41 -20.44 8.75
CA PRO A 187 -4.23 -21.03 9.38
C PRO A 187 -4.11 -22.54 9.13
N GLU A 188 -5.20 -23.22 8.77
CA GLU A 188 -5.24 -24.63 8.40
C GLU A 188 -4.78 -24.89 6.96
N LYS A 189 -4.57 -23.84 6.14
CA LYS A 189 -4.12 -23.90 4.74
C LYS A 189 -5.01 -24.81 3.86
N LEU A 190 -6.32 -24.77 4.09
CA LEU A 190 -7.33 -25.46 3.27
C LEU A 190 -7.52 -24.78 1.90
N GLY A 191 -7.07 -23.54 1.75
CA GLY A 191 -7.14 -22.76 0.54
C GLY A 191 -8.26 -21.72 0.58
N LEU A 192 -7.94 -20.51 0.14
CA LEU A 192 -8.90 -19.40 0.08
C LEU A 192 -9.52 -19.24 -1.32
N TYR A 193 -8.89 -19.76 -2.37
CA TYR A 193 -9.39 -19.66 -3.75
C TYR A 193 -10.76 -20.32 -3.90
N GLY A 194 -11.71 -19.62 -4.51
CA GLY A 194 -13.08 -20.10 -4.75
C GLY A 194 -13.97 -20.14 -3.50
N ARG A 195 -13.47 -19.71 -2.33
CA ARG A 195 -14.27 -19.65 -1.10
C ARG A 195 -15.18 -18.43 -1.12
N GLU A 196 -16.39 -18.58 -0.57
CA GLU A 196 -17.32 -17.46 -0.40
C GLU A 196 -16.84 -16.51 0.71
N ALA A 197 -16.77 -15.22 0.39
CA ALA A 197 -16.39 -14.17 1.33
C ALA A 197 -17.33 -14.09 2.56
N LYS A 198 -18.58 -14.55 2.43
CA LYS A 198 -19.54 -14.65 3.54
C LYS A 198 -19.03 -15.50 4.71
N THR A 199 -18.22 -16.52 4.42
CA THR A 199 -17.67 -17.42 5.44
C THR A 199 -16.54 -16.78 6.25
N LEU A 200 -15.97 -15.68 5.76
CA LEU A 200 -14.83 -14.98 6.36
C LEU A 200 -15.25 -13.93 7.41
N PHE A 201 -16.54 -13.66 7.54
CA PHE A 201 -17.10 -12.64 8.44
C PHE A 201 -18.21 -13.21 9.31
N SER A 202 -18.46 -12.58 10.46
CA SER A 202 -19.66 -12.88 11.25
C SER A 202 -20.93 -12.55 10.47
N SER A 203 -22.04 -13.27 10.72
CA SER A 203 -23.31 -13.05 10.01
C SER A 203 -23.85 -11.62 10.11
N GLN A 204 -23.56 -10.92 11.22
CA GLN A 204 -23.97 -9.52 11.42
C GLN A 204 -23.10 -8.55 10.62
N ASP A 205 -21.80 -8.83 10.52
CA ASP A 205 -20.86 -7.98 9.81
C ASP A 205 -20.91 -8.20 8.29
N TRP A 206 -21.10 -9.45 7.84
CA TRP A 206 -21.25 -9.77 6.43
C TRP A 206 -22.36 -8.93 5.77
N LYS A 207 -23.56 -8.87 6.37
CA LYS A 207 -24.68 -8.06 5.83
C LYS A 207 -24.30 -6.60 5.56
N LYS A 208 -23.41 -6.04 6.38
CA LYS A 208 -22.94 -4.66 6.22
C LYS A 208 -21.90 -4.54 5.11
N VAL A 209 -21.05 -5.55 4.93
CA VAL A 209 -20.02 -5.60 3.87
C VAL A 209 -20.68 -5.90 2.52
N GLU A 210 -21.58 -6.88 2.45
CA GLU A 210 -22.36 -7.26 1.27
C GLU A 210 -23.11 -6.08 0.67
N LYS A 211 -23.76 -5.26 1.51
CA LYS A 211 -24.41 -4.01 1.06
C LYS A 211 -23.44 -3.02 0.39
N ARG A 212 -22.13 -3.12 0.67
CA ARG A 212 -21.11 -2.25 0.06
C ARG A 212 -20.67 -2.72 -1.31
N PHE A 213 -20.68 -4.03 -1.59
CA PHE A 213 -20.40 -4.52 -2.95
C PHE A 213 -21.34 -3.91 -3.99
N SER A 214 -22.63 -3.78 -3.69
CA SER A 214 -23.62 -3.20 -4.61
C SER A 214 -23.69 -1.67 -4.59
N THR A 215 -23.20 -1.00 -3.54
CA THR A 215 -23.32 0.47 -3.40
C THR A 215 -22.04 1.25 -3.71
N LEU A 216 -20.90 0.57 -3.77
CA LEU A 216 -19.62 1.18 -4.16
C LEU A 216 -19.59 1.46 -5.67
N LYS A 217 -19.19 2.69 -6.00
CA LYS A 217 -18.88 3.12 -7.36
C LYS A 217 -17.45 2.74 -7.71
N ASP A 218 -17.13 2.73 -8.99
CA ASP A 218 -15.76 2.54 -9.47
C ASP A 218 -14.78 3.52 -8.81
N GLY A 219 -13.60 3.04 -8.46
CA GLY A 219 -12.56 3.81 -7.78
C GLY A 219 -12.88 4.20 -6.32
N ALA A 220 -14.10 3.94 -5.84
CA ALA A 220 -14.49 4.32 -4.49
C ALA A 220 -13.93 3.33 -3.45
N ARG A 221 -13.57 3.87 -2.29
CA ARG A 221 -13.04 3.11 -1.15
C ARG A 221 -13.99 3.22 0.04
N TRP A 222 -14.24 2.09 0.68
CA TRP A 222 -14.97 2.01 1.95
C TRP A 222 -14.09 1.33 2.99
N THR A 223 -14.02 1.90 4.20
CA THR A 223 -13.25 1.33 5.30
C THR A 223 -14.13 1.25 6.55
N SER A 224 -14.07 0.13 7.27
CA SER A 224 -14.76 -0.02 8.55
C SER A 224 -14.15 -1.12 9.41
N ARG A 225 -14.22 -0.94 10.73
CA ARG A 225 -13.92 -2.01 11.69
C ARG A 225 -14.98 -3.11 11.63
N ARG A 226 -14.55 -4.37 11.54
CA ARG A 226 -15.38 -5.57 11.44
C ARG A 226 -14.73 -6.72 12.22
N THR A 227 -15.49 -7.78 12.44
CA THR A 227 -14.96 -9.03 13.01
C THR A 227 -14.93 -10.10 11.92
N CYS A 228 -13.72 -10.58 11.63
CA CYS A 228 -13.50 -11.72 10.75
C CYS A 228 -13.52 -13.03 11.53
N LEU A 229 -13.90 -14.09 10.83
CA LEU A 229 -13.86 -15.45 11.31
C LEU A 229 -12.76 -16.20 10.56
N THR A 230 -11.85 -16.78 11.32
CA THR A 230 -10.85 -17.72 10.81
C THR A 230 -11.50 -19.09 10.54
N THR A 231 -10.88 -20.00 9.77
CA THR A 231 -11.42 -21.35 9.51
C THR A 231 -11.82 -22.12 10.79
N GLY A 232 -11.12 -21.90 11.91
CA GLY A 232 -11.47 -22.41 13.25
C GLY A 232 -12.55 -21.63 14.02
N LYS A 233 -13.33 -20.74 13.38
CA LYS A 233 -14.33 -19.82 13.99
C LYS A 233 -13.78 -18.88 15.08
N ILE A 234 -12.48 -18.63 15.08
CA ILE A 234 -11.87 -17.64 15.98
C ILE A 234 -12.21 -16.25 15.46
N GLU A 235 -12.76 -15.41 16.34
CA GLU A 235 -13.06 -14.02 16.03
C GLU A 235 -11.81 -13.15 16.08
N ARG A 236 -11.55 -12.42 14.99
CA ARG A 236 -10.46 -11.44 14.91
C ARG A 236 -10.99 -10.06 14.56
N PRO A 237 -10.70 -9.03 15.39
CA PRO A 237 -11.06 -7.67 15.06
C PRO A 237 -10.15 -7.17 13.94
N VAL A 238 -10.74 -6.77 12.82
CA VAL A 238 -10.01 -6.27 11.65
C VAL A 238 -10.55 -4.91 11.21
N GLU A 239 -9.69 -4.13 10.56
CA GLU A 239 -10.12 -3.01 9.74
C GLU A 239 -10.27 -3.51 8.29
N ALA A 240 -11.51 -3.63 7.85
CA ALA A 240 -11.83 -4.05 6.50
C ALA A 240 -11.93 -2.84 5.57
N THR A 241 -11.12 -2.83 4.53
CA THR A 241 -11.17 -1.85 3.44
C THR A 241 -11.61 -2.57 2.16
N LEU A 242 -12.70 -2.11 1.55
CA LEU A 242 -13.19 -2.58 0.27
C LEU A 242 -12.98 -1.48 -0.79
N TRP A 243 -12.41 -1.87 -1.91
CA TRP A 243 -12.24 -1.02 -3.10
C TRP A 243 -12.79 -1.77 -4.31
N ARG A 244 -13.67 -1.10 -5.07
CA ARG A 244 -14.16 -1.58 -6.35
C ARG A 244 -13.29 -1.07 -7.50
N ILE A 245 -12.93 -1.97 -8.39
CA ILE A 245 -12.13 -1.73 -9.59
C ILE A 245 -12.92 -2.28 -10.78
N ASP A 246 -13.43 -1.40 -11.62
CA ASP A 246 -14.11 -1.81 -12.84
C ASP A 246 -13.08 -2.04 -13.97
N LEU A 247 -13.09 -3.24 -14.54
CA LEU A 247 -12.28 -3.61 -15.70
C LEU A 247 -13.18 -3.78 -16.95
N GLU A 248 -12.57 -3.91 -18.12
CA GLU A 248 -13.32 -4.15 -19.36
C GLU A 248 -14.07 -5.49 -19.31
N GLY A 249 -15.36 -5.43 -18.93
CA GLY A 249 -16.29 -6.55 -18.94
C GLY A 249 -16.63 -7.16 -17.57
N PHE A 250 -15.97 -6.78 -16.48
CA PHE A 250 -16.27 -7.28 -15.12
C PHE A 250 -15.75 -6.35 -14.02
N ALA A 251 -16.41 -6.34 -12.85
CA ALA A 251 -15.92 -5.66 -11.66
C ALA A 251 -15.11 -6.60 -10.74
N LEU A 252 -13.97 -6.11 -10.27
CA LEU A 252 -13.21 -6.73 -9.19
C LEU A 252 -13.34 -5.93 -7.91
N PHE A 253 -13.34 -6.63 -6.80
CA PHE A 253 -13.36 -6.03 -5.48
C PHE A 253 -12.10 -6.44 -4.71
N HIS A 254 -11.29 -5.44 -4.39
CA HIS A 254 -10.13 -5.61 -3.55
C HIS A 254 -10.51 -5.39 -2.08
N LEU A 255 -10.44 -6.45 -1.28
CA LEU A 255 -10.69 -6.44 0.16
C LEU A 255 -9.36 -6.56 0.90
N ALA A 256 -8.94 -5.48 1.55
CA ALA A 256 -7.81 -5.48 2.48
C ALA A 256 -8.32 -5.59 3.93
N LEU A 257 -7.70 -6.46 4.71
CA LEU A 257 -8.01 -6.72 6.10
C LEU A 257 -6.74 -6.48 6.92
N ARG A 258 -6.80 -5.48 7.79
CA ARG A 258 -5.71 -5.19 8.72
C ARG A 258 -6.06 -5.72 10.11
N ASP A 259 -5.19 -6.55 10.67
CA ASP A 259 -5.40 -7.11 12.01
C ASP A 259 -5.26 -6.01 13.07
N LEU A 260 -6.31 -5.83 13.88
CA LEU A 260 -6.34 -4.89 14.99
C LEU A 260 -6.20 -5.58 16.36
N THR A 261 -5.89 -6.87 16.41
CA THR A 261 -5.79 -7.65 17.66
C THR A 261 -4.79 -7.03 18.62
N ALA A 262 -3.55 -6.78 18.19
CA ALA A 262 -2.52 -6.16 19.02
C ALA A 262 -2.94 -4.75 19.50
N ARG A 263 -3.50 -3.95 18.60
CA ARG A 263 -3.96 -2.58 18.91
C ARG A 263 -5.11 -2.57 19.91
N THR A 264 -6.12 -3.42 19.72
CA THR A 264 -7.28 -3.52 20.62
C THR A 264 -6.88 -4.04 22.00
N LEU A 265 -5.92 -4.96 22.09
CA LEU A 265 -5.35 -5.42 23.36
C LEU A 265 -4.65 -4.26 24.10
N LEU A 266 -3.80 -3.51 23.41
CA LEU A 266 -3.10 -2.35 23.97
C LEU A 266 -4.07 -1.25 24.40
N GLU A 267 -5.07 -0.92 23.58
CA GLU A 267 -6.11 0.07 23.91
C GLU A 267 -6.89 -0.34 25.17
N LYS A 268 -7.27 -1.62 25.29
CA LYS A 268 -7.93 -2.15 26.50
C LYS A 268 -7.01 -2.07 27.73
N GLY A 269 -5.73 -2.44 27.59
CA GLY A 269 -4.74 -2.37 28.66
C GLY A 269 -4.51 -0.94 29.16
N LEU A 270 -4.33 0.01 28.23
CA LEU A 270 -4.17 1.43 28.55
C LEU A 270 -5.41 1.99 29.25
N ARG A 271 -6.61 1.63 28.79
CA ARG A 271 -7.87 2.06 29.41
C ARG A 271 -8.00 1.54 30.85
N ARG A 272 -7.58 0.31 31.12
CA ARG A 272 -7.53 -0.25 32.48
C ARG A 272 -6.54 0.52 33.36
N LYS A 273 -5.33 0.79 32.87
CA LYS A 273 -4.33 1.54 33.63
C LYS A 273 -4.77 2.99 33.91
N LYS A 274 -5.43 3.63 32.94
CA LYS A 274 -6.01 4.97 33.12
C LYS A 274 -7.08 4.98 34.21
N ALA A 275 -7.99 4.01 34.19
CA ALA A 275 -9.03 3.89 35.22
C ALA A 275 -8.43 3.61 36.62
N GLU A 276 -7.37 2.82 36.71
CA GLU A 276 -6.64 2.56 37.96
C GLU A 276 -6.01 3.85 38.52
N VAL A 277 -5.32 4.62 37.68
CA VAL A 277 -4.70 5.90 38.06
C VAL A 277 -5.76 6.94 38.46
N GLU A 278 -6.87 7.02 37.73
CA GLU A 278 -7.99 7.89 38.09
C GLU A 278 -8.61 7.51 39.43
N GLY A 279 -8.77 6.21 39.71
CA GLY A 279 -9.23 5.70 41.00
C GLY A 279 -8.28 6.05 42.15
N MET A 280 -6.97 5.86 41.96
CA MET A 280 -5.95 6.25 42.94
C MET A 280 -5.96 7.75 43.21
N ASN A 281 -6.06 8.58 42.17
CA ASN A 281 -6.13 10.03 42.29
C ASN A 281 -7.38 10.49 43.08
N LEU A 282 -8.52 9.83 42.86
CA LEU A 282 -9.74 10.12 43.62
C LEU A 282 -9.56 9.75 45.11
N ALA A 283 -9.00 8.58 45.40
CA ALA A 283 -8.73 8.14 46.77
C ALA A 283 -7.76 9.09 47.48
N LEU A 284 -6.65 9.45 46.83
CA LEU A 284 -5.69 10.44 47.34
C LEU A 284 -6.35 11.79 47.63
N ARG A 285 -7.17 12.30 46.72
CA ARG A 285 -7.92 13.56 46.95
C ARG A 285 -8.85 13.47 48.15
N ASN A 286 -9.53 12.34 48.34
CA ASN A 286 -10.40 12.13 49.50
C ASN A 286 -9.60 12.10 50.80
N VAL A 287 -8.46 11.42 50.83
CA VAL A 287 -7.55 11.38 51.98
C VAL A 287 -6.97 12.76 52.29
N VAL A 288 -6.53 13.51 51.27
CA VAL A 288 -6.04 14.89 51.46
C VAL A 288 -7.15 15.78 52.03
N ARG A 289 -8.38 15.65 51.52
CA ARG A 289 -9.51 16.44 52.03
C ARG A 289 -9.88 16.05 53.47
N SER A 290 -9.86 14.77 53.82
CA SER A 290 -10.18 14.32 55.19
C SER A 290 -9.11 14.78 56.18
N THR A 291 -7.84 14.66 55.82
CA THR A 291 -6.72 15.12 56.66
C THR A 291 -6.70 16.64 56.83
N GLU A 292 -7.01 17.43 55.79
CA GLU A 292 -7.18 18.88 55.92
C GLU A 292 -8.36 19.26 56.84
N LYS A 293 -9.46 18.50 56.77
CA LYS A 293 -10.64 18.71 57.63
C LYS A 293 -10.30 18.44 59.09
N GLU A 294 -9.66 17.31 59.38
CA GLU A 294 -9.22 16.93 60.72
C GLU A 294 -8.24 17.96 61.30
N LYS A 295 -7.25 18.41 60.50
CA LYS A 295 -6.32 19.47 60.93
C LYS A 295 -7.03 20.79 61.23
N ARG A 296 -8.06 21.16 60.46
CA ARG A 296 -8.87 22.36 60.73
C ARG A 296 -9.68 22.21 62.01
N GLU A 297 -10.16 21.02 62.31
CA GLU A 297 -10.94 20.72 63.51
C GLU A 297 -10.06 20.81 64.76
N VAL A 298 -8.89 20.15 64.76
CA VAL A 298 -7.90 20.27 65.85
C VAL A 298 -7.50 21.74 66.07
N ARG A 299 -7.22 22.49 65.00
CA ARG A 299 -6.88 23.92 65.13
C ARG A 299 -8.02 24.72 65.75
N ARG A 300 -9.27 24.40 65.40
CA ARG A 300 -10.45 25.11 65.92
C ARG A 300 -10.66 24.80 67.40
N GLU A 301 -10.44 23.55 67.80
CA GLU A 301 -10.53 23.11 69.19
C GLU A 301 -9.48 23.80 70.07
N VAL A 302 -8.21 23.79 69.63
CA VAL A 302 -7.13 24.49 70.33
C VAL A 302 -7.43 25.98 70.47
N LEU A 303 -7.97 26.63 69.43
CA LEU A 303 -8.34 28.06 69.50
C LEU A 303 -9.52 28.32 70.46
N ARG A 304 -10.46 27.37 70.58
CA ARG A 304 -11.58 27.45 71.51
C ARG A 304 -11.08 27.36 72.95
N GLU A 305 -10.30 26.33 73.27
CA GLU A 305 -9.71 26.15 74.60
C GLU A 305 -8.81 27.33 75.00
N ILE A 306 -7.97 27.84 74.09
CA ILE A 306 -7.16 29.04 74.37
C ILE A 306 -8.05 30.24 74.75
N ARG A 307 -9.15 30.44 74.02
CA ARG A 307 -10.02 31.60 74.23
C ARG A 307 -10.89 31.48 75.46
N GLU A 308 -11.41 30.29 75.74
CA GLU A 308 -12.40 30.05 76.80
C GLU A 308 -11.74 29.73 78.16
N ASP A 309 -10.60 29.04 78.17
CA ASP A 309 -9.94 28.60 79.40
C ASP A 309 -8.69 29.44 79.70
N PHE A 310 -7.80 29.64 78.72
CA PHE A 310 -6.48 30.24 78.97
C PHE A 310 -6.50 31.76 79.06
N LEU A 311 -7.16 32.46 78.12
CA LEU A 311 -7.23 33.93 78.15
C LEU A 311 -7.86 34.44 79.46
N PRO A 312 -9.00 33.91 79.95
CA PRO A 312 -9.57 34.37 81.22
C PRO A 312 -8.68 34.07 82.42
N ALA A 313 -7.95 32.94 82.42
CA ALA A 313 -7.01 32.62 83.49
C ALA A 313 -5.81 33.58 83.51
N LEU A 314 -5.30 33.97 82.34
CA LEU A 314 -4.23 34.97 82.20
C LEU A 314 -4.70 36.38 82.59
N ASP A 315 -5.90 36.79 82.19
CA ASP A 315 -6.49 38.09 82.56
C ASP A 315 -6.73 38.18 84.07
N ARG A 316 -7.21 37.10 84.70
CA ARG A 316 -7.33 36.99 86.16
C ARG A 316 -5.96 37.09 86.85
N MET A 317 -4.94 36.42 86.33
CA MET A 317 -3.58 36.47 86.88
C MET A 317 -2.94 37.87 86.76
N ALA A 318 -3.23 38.60 85.68
CA ALA A 318 -2.76 39.97 85.46
C ALA A 318 -3.42 40.98 86.43
N SER A 319 -4.69 40.75 86.78
CA SER A 319 -5.50 41.65 87.61
C SER A 319 -5.37 41.37 89.12
N GLU A 320 -4.76 40.25 89.51
CA GLU A 320 -4.71 39.80 90.91
C GLU A 320 -3.67 40.55 91.75
N ALA A 321 -4.01 40.91 92.99
CA ALA A 321 -3.11 41.64 93.88
C ALA A 321 -2.25 40.69 94.77
N SER A 322 -2.80 39.53 95.14
CA SER A 322 -2.13 38.52 95.98
C SER A 322 -0.99 37.81 95.24
N PRO A 323 0.24 37.78 95.79
CA PRO A 323 1.35 37.01 95.21
C PRO A 323 1.16 35.49 95.35
N GLU A 324 0.49 34.99 96.39
CA GLU A 324 0.22 33.55 96.53
C GLU A 324 -0.78 33.07 95.46
N LEU A 325 -1.88 33.81 95.27
CA LEU A 325 -2.92 33.42 94.31
C LEU A 325 -2.42 33.50 92.86
N ARG A 326 -1.55 34.48 92.56
CA ARG A 326 -0.87 34.60 91.26
C ARG A 326 0.04 33.39 90.97
N ASN A 327 0.76 32.90 91.97
CA ASN A 327 1.59 31.71 91.82
C ASN A 327 0.72 30.45 91.65
N THR A 328 -0.36 30.30 92.40
CA THR A 328 -1.29 29.16 92.26
C THR A 328 -1.95 29.11 90.88
N LEU A 329 -2.40 30.27 90.35
CA LEU A 329 -2.93 30.38 88.98
C LEU A 329 -1.88 30.04 87.92
N LYS A 330 -0.63 30.45 88.14
CA LYS A 330 0.50 30.11 87.26
C LYS A 330 0.75 28.60 87.24
N THR A 331 0.79 27.91 88.38
CA THR A 331 0.97 26.45 88.42
C THR A 331 -0.18 25.72 87.73
N MET A 332 -1.44 26.13 87.97
CA MET A 332 -2.60 25.53 87.30
C MET A 332 -2.55 25.68 85.77
N ILE A 333 -2.16 26.86 85.25
CA ILE A 333 -2.00 27.08 83.81
C ILE A 333 -0.84 26.23 83.26
N GLN A 334 0.27 26.12 83.99
CA GLN A 334 1.42 25.30 83.58
C GLN A 334 1.08 23.80 83.53
N GLU A 335 0.39 23.27 84.54
CA GLU A 335 -0.07 21.87 84.58
C GLU A 335 -1.03 21.59 83.42
N ARG A 336 -1.99 22.48 83.17
CA ARG A 336 -2.96 22.31 82.08
C ARG A 336 -2.33 22.41 80.69
N LEU A 337 -1.32 23.27 80.50
CA LEU A 337 -0.51 23.30 79.27
C LEU A 337 0.35 22.04 79.10
N GLN A 338 0.88 21.49 80.20
CA GLN A 338 1.63 20.24 80.18
C GLN A 338 0.73 19.05 79.85
N GLU A 339 -0.50 19.00 80.35
CA GLU A 339 -1.48 17.96 80.01
C GLU A 339 -1.90 18.03 78.53
N MET A 340 -2.13 19.24 77.99
CA MET A 340 -2.44 19.43 76.56
C MET A 340 -1.29 19.01 75.64
N THR A 341 -0.06 19.36 76.02
CA THR A 341 1.12 18.96 75.25
C THR A 341 1.41 17.48 75.42
N ALA A 342 1.13 16.88 76.58
CA ALA A 342 1.28 15.44 76.82
C ALA A 342 0.44 14.60 75.84
N GLY A 343 -0.82 14.98 75.57
CA GLY A 343 -1.69 14.32 74.58
C GLY A 343 -1.27 14.50 73.11
N SER A 344 -0.53 15.57 72.79
CA SER A 344 0.04 15.83 71.45
C SER A 344 1.54 15.52 71.33
N SER A 345 2.18 14.98 72.37
CA SER A 345 3.65 14.85 72.46
C SER A 345 4.22 13.51 72.00
N LYS A 346 3.49 12.73 71.19
CA LYS A 346 4.18 11.85 70.24
C LYS A 346 4.59 12.67 69.02
N GLY A 347 5.70 13.41 69.14
CA GLY A 347 6.49 13.77 67.97
C GLY A 347 6.50 15.24 67.51
N MET A 348 6.51 16.24 68.41
CA MET A 348 7.02 17.57 68.03
C MET A 348 8.11 18.06 69.00
N SER A 349 9.35 18.05 68.52
CA SER A 349 10.51 18.44 69.28
C SER A 349 10.56 19.95 69.27
N PRO A 350 11.00 20.59 70.36
CA PRO A 350 11.19 22.04 70.44
C PRO A 350 12.06 22.62 69.29
N LEU A 351 12.80 21.75 68.60
CA LEU A 351 13.67 22.08 67.46
C LEU A 351 12.89 22.35 66.16
N LEU A 352 11.73 21.74 65.95
CA LEU A 352 10.92 21.91 64.73
C LEU A 352 10.18 23.25 64.70
N ILE A 353 9.89 23.82 65.87
CA ILE A 353 9.25 25.15 66.00
C ILE A 353 10.12 26.27 65.38
N ARG A 354 11.44 26.04 65.26
CA ARG A 354 12.40 27.01 64.72
C ARG A 354 12.55 26.97 63.19
N LEU A 355 11.93 26.01 62.51
CA LEU A 355 11.99 25.87 61.06
C LEU A 355 10.87 26.63 60.37
N THR A 356 11.17 27.22 59.21
CA THR A 356 10.16 27.83 58.34
C THR A 356 9.33 26.76 57.62
N PRO A 357 8.12 27.06 57.15
CA PRO A 357 7.28 26.08 56.44
C PRO A 357 8.00 25.40 55.26
N ARG A 358 8.80 26.15 54.50
CA ARG A 358 9.59 25.63 53.38
C ARG A 358 10.72 24.70 53.83
N GLU A 359 11.32 24.97 54.98
CA GLU A 359 12.35 24.10 55.56
C GLU A 359 11.75 22.80 56.12
N ILE A 360 10.54 22.85 56.67
CA ILE A 360 9.79 21.65 57.12
C ILE A 360 9.47 20.75 55.92
N GLU A 361 8.98 21.32 54.82
CA GLU A 361 8.71 20.58 53.58
C GLU A 361 9.96 19.86 53.04
N ILE A 362 11.10 20.56 53.01
CA ILE A 362 12.39 19.97 52.61
C ILE A 362 12.84 18.86 53.57
N CYS A 363 12.65 19.01 54.89
CA CYS A 363 12.94 17.95 55.85
C CYS A 363 12.10 16.68 55.61
N LYS A 364 10.82 16.81 55.25
CA LYS A 364 9.95 15.67 54.93
C LYS A 364 10.46 14.90 53.72
N LEU A 365 10.82 15.60 52.64
CA LEU A 365 11.36 14.97 51.43
C LEU A 365 12.72 14.31 51.68
N ILE A 366 13.57 14.91 52.51
CA ILE A 366 14.84 14.29 52.91
C ILE A 366 14.58 12.99 53.67
N ARG A 367 13.61 12.96 54.61
CA ARG A 367 13.26 11.75 55.36
C ARG A 367 12.73 10.62 54.46
N LEU A 368 12.03 10.96 53.37
CA LEU A 368 11.60 10.00 52.35
C LEU A 368 12.74 9.48 51.47
N GLY A 369 13.98 9.92 51.69
CA GLY A 369 15.16 9.47 50.96
C GLY A 369 15.42 10.22 49.65
N SER A 370 14.66 11.28 49.34
CA SER A 370 14.83 12.03 48.09
C SER A 370 16.21 12.73 48.03
N ALA A 371 16.88 12.64 46.88
CA ALA A 371 18.13 13.32 46.65
C ALA A 371 17.91 14.83 46.46
N THR A 372 18.97 15.65 46.64
CA THR A 372 18.85 17.11 46.46
C THR A 372 18.34 17.50 45.08
N LYS A 373 18.67 16.71 44.04
CA LYS A 373 18.22 16.93 42.65
C LYS A 373 16.71 16.67 42.53
N ASP A 374 16.23 15.55 43.05
CA ASP A 374 14.80 15.19 43.04
C ASP A 374 13.97 16.21 43.82
N ILE A 375 14.49 16.71 44.95
CA ILE A 375 13.83 17.76 45.74
C ILE A 375 13.78 19.07 44.96
N ALA A 376 14.83 19.41 44.21
CA ALA A 376 14.88 20.62 43.39
C ALA A 376 13.83 20.55 42.25
N GLU A 377 13.72 19.41 41.58
CA GLU A 377 12.71 19.16 40.55
C GLU A 377 11.28 19.19 41.12
N LEU A 378 11.04 18.48 42.23
CA LEU A 378 9.72 18.39 42.86
C LEU A 378 9.21 19.75 43.36
N LEU A 379 10.12 20.59 43.85
CA LEU A 379 9.80 21.89 44.42
C LEU A 379 9.98 23.07 43.45
N ASN A 380 10.27 22.78 42.18
CA ASN A 380 10.55 23.75 41.11
C ASN A 380 11.56 24.83 41.54
N ALA A 381 12.67 24.41 42.16
CA ALA A 381 13.72 25.28 42.68
C ALA A 381 15.09 24.86 42.14
N SER A 382 16.08 25.76 42.14
CA SER A 382 17.43 25.37 41.74
C SER A 382 18.09 24.46 42.78
N PHE A 383 19.01 23.61 42.32
CA PHE A 383 19.80 22.73 43.19
C PHE A 383 20.53 23.53 44.30
N ASP A 384 21.11 24.68 43.97
CA ASP A 384 21.79 25.58 44.91
C ASP A 384 20.84 26.16 45.96
N THR A 385 19.58 26.41 45.58
CA THR A 385 18.54 26.89 46.51
C THR A 385 18.23 25.81 47.54
N ILE A 386 18.06 24.55 47.12
CA ILE A 386 17.85 23.43 48.04
C ILE A 386 19.06 23.19 48.93
N GLN A 387 20.29 23.30 48.41
CA GLN A 387 21.50 23.22 49.24
C GLN A 387 21.54 24.31 50.31
N THR A 388 21.16 25.54 49.96
CA THR A 388 21.09 26.66 50.89
C THR A 388 20.06 26.40 51.99
N HIS A 389 18.87 25.91 51.65
CA HIS A 389 17.87 25.48 52.64
C HIS A 389 18.40 24.35 53.54
N ARG A 390 19.08 23.33 52.99
CA ARG A 390 19.70 22.25 53.79
C ARG A 390 20.73 22.77 54.78
N LYS A 391 21.55 23.75 54.38
CA LYS A 391 22.52 24.41 55.27
C LYS A 391 21.83 25.20 56.39
N ASN A 392 20.74 25.90 56.08
CA ASN A 392 19.94 26.63 57.06
C ASN A 392 19.22 25.71 58.04
N ILE A 393 18.64 24.60 57.55
CA ILE A 393 18.06 23.54 58.38
C ILE A 393 19.11 23.00 59.35
N ARG A 394 20.30 22.64 58.86
CA ARG A 394 21.40 22.16 59.72
C ARG A 394 21.80 23.18 60.78
N ARG A 395 21.84 24.47 60.43
CA ARG A 395 22.12 25.55 61.39
C ARG A 395 21.03 25.66 62.47
N LYS A 396 19.76 25.64 62.06
CA LYS A 396 18.59 25.78 62.95
C LYS A 396 18.39 24.56 63.86
N LEU A 397 18.79 23.36 63.40
CA LEU A 397 18.78 22.12 64.17
C LEU A 397 20.05 21.87 65.00
N GLY A 398 20.99 22.82 65.05
CA GLY A 398 22.23 22.66 65.84
C GLY A 398 23.24 21.64 65.30
N LEU A 399 23.11 21.27 64.02
CA LEU A 399 23.97 20.30 63.32
C LEU A 399 25.16 20.96 62.58
N LYS A 400 25.34 22.27 62.73
CA LYS A 400 26.50 22.98 62.16
C LYS A 400 27.78 22.46 62.83
N GLY A 401 28.71 21.92 62.04
CA GLY A 401 29.98 21.37 62.54
C GLY A 401 29.93 19.92 63.03
N ARG A 402 28.75 19.27 63.09
CA ARG A 402 28.63 17.84 63.44
C ARG A 402 28.70 16.97 62.18
N ARG A 403 29.41 15.83 62.23
CA ARG A 403 29.53 14.87 61.11
C ARG A 403 28.26 14.04 60.84
N ILE A 404 27.19 14.26 61.60
CA ILE A 404 25.93 13.52 61.47
C ILE A 404 25.19 13.97 60.20
N SER A 405 24.71 13.00 59.41
CA SER A 405 23.91 13.26 58.22
C SER A 405 22.54 13.81 58.62
N LEU A 406 22.01 14.76 57.84
CA LEU A 406 20.68 15.33 58.12
C LEU A 406 19.58 14.26 58.01
N PHE A 407 19.76 13.27 57.12
CA PHE A 407 18.87 12.12 56.97
C PHE A 407 18.81 11.27 58.24
N SER A 408 19.95 10.82 58.74
CA SER A 408 20.04 9.98 59.95
C SER A 408 19.48 10.71 61.17
N PHE A 409 19.75 12.01 61.30
CA PHE A 409 19.21 12.82 62.39
C PHE A 409 17.68 12.93 62.33
N LEU A 410 17.11 13.17 61.16
CA LEU A 410 15.66 13.26 60.97
C LEU A 410 14.94 11.91 61.10
N HIS A 411 15.65 10.79 60.90
CA HIS A 411 15.09 9.45 61.05
C HIS A 411 15.14 8.94 62.50
N GLN A 412 16.15 9.36 63.27
CA GLN A 412 16.31 9.03 64.69
C GLN A 412 15.41 9.88 65.60
N GLN A 413 15.04 11.07 65.14
CA GLN A 413 14.01 11.92 65.74
C GLN A 413 12.65 11.50 65.15
N GLU A 414 11.85 10.77 65.91
CA GLU A 414 10.52 10.23 65.52
C GLU A 414 9.46 11.35 65.45
N LEU A 415 9.59 12.26 64.47
CA LEU A 415 9.20 13.67 64.69
C LEU A 415 8.39 14.38 63.61
N LEU A 416 7.91 13.69 62.59
CA LEU A 416 7.01 14.28 61.59
C LEU A 416 6.14 13.17 60.97
N GLU A 417 5.19 12.62 61.72
CA GLU A 417 4.03 11.94 61.10
C GLU A 417 2.99 12.96 60.66
#